data_AF-R7K9V1-F1
#
_entry.id   AF-R7K9V1-F1
#
_cell.length_a   1.000
_cell.length_b   1.000
_cell.length_c   1.000
_cell.angle_alpha   90.00
_cell.angle_beta   90.00
_cell.angle_gamma   90.00
#
_symmetry.space_group_name_H-M   'P 1'
#
loop_
_entity.id
_entity.type
_entity.pdbx_description
1 polymer ?
#
loop_
_entity_poly.entity_id
_entity_poly.type
_entity_poly.pdbx_seq_one_letter_code
_entity_poly.pdbx_strand_id
1 'polypeptide(L)' 'MDFEKTLSELENINSKLEGDTKLDEAIELFKKGIELSKACIRELKEQKGKISELTDEMKNLTEELQID' A
#
# COMPACT_ATOMS: atom_id res chain seq x y z
N MET A 1 9.46 1.56 -4.81
CA MET A 1 8.92 2.73 -4.09
C MET A 1 8.69 2.25 -2.67
N ASP A 2 9.09 3.00 -1.65
CA ASP A 2 8.95 2.53 -0.27
C ASP A 2 7.51 2.77 0.20
N PHE A 3 6.83 1.72 0.65
CA PHE A 3 5.45 1.77 1.13
C PHE A 3 5.33 2.72 2.33
N GLU A 4 6.23 2.59 3.31
CA GLU A 4 6.26 3.41 4.53
C GLU A 4 6.41 4.89 4.19
N LYS A 5 7.28 5.20 3.23
CA LYS A 5 7.46 6.57 2.74
C LYS A 5 6.19 7.12 2.08
N THR A 6 5.54 6.31 1.25
CA THR A 6 4.31 6.71 0.53
C THR A 6 3.16 6.94 1.51
N LEU A 7 3.05 6.08 2.52
CA LEU A 7 2.06 6.20 3.60
C LEU A 7 2.31 7.45 4.45
N SER A 8 3.55 7.71 4.84
CA SER A 8 3.91 8.92 5.60
C SER A 8 3.65 10.20 4.80
N GLU A 9 3.87 10.21 3.48
CA GLU A 9 3.49 11.36 2.64
C GLU A 9 1.96 11.57 2.60
N LEU A 10 1.17 10.49 2.62
CA LEU A 10 -0.29 10.57 2.65
C LEU A 10 -0.80 11.13 3.99
N GLU A 11 -0.23 10.70 5.11
CA GLU A 11 -0.53 11.24 6.45
C GLU A 11 -0.22 12.74 6.51
N ASN A 12 0.93 13.16 5.96
CA ASN A 12 1.30 14.57 5.89
C ASN A 12 0.32 15.39 5.04
N ILE A 13 -0.20 14.84 3.94
CA ILE A 13 -1.24 15.49 3.14
C ILE A 13 -2.52 15.64 3.97
N ASN A 14 -2.93 14.59 4.69
CA ASN A 14 -4.11 14.63 5.54
C ASN A 14 -3.99 15.71 6.62
N SER A 15 -2.86 15.80 7.31
CA SER A 15 -2.60 16.85 8.30
C SER A 15 -2.63 18.26 7.72
N LYS A 16 -2.17 18.46 6.47
CA LYS A 16 -2.26 19.76 5.79
C LYS A 16 -3.71 20.13 5.45
N LEU A 17 -4.50 19.16 5.00
CA LEU A 17 -5.91 19.36 4.67
C LEU A 17 -6.78 19.65 5.90
N GLU A 18 -6.38 19.21 7.09
CA GLU A 18 -7.05 19.53 8.36
C GLU A 18 -6.77 20.96 8.86
N GLY A 19 -5.74 21.63 8.32
CA GLY A 19 -5.37 23.01 8.66
C GLY A 19 -6.06 24.06 7.80
N ASP A 20 -5.60 25.31 7.93
CA ASP A 20 -6.14 26.45 7.16
C ASP A 20 -5.48 26.54 5.78
N THR A 21 -5.94 25.67 4.87
CA THR A 21 -5.40 25.53 3.50
C THR A 21 -6.27 26.29 2.50
N LYS A 22 -5.65 27.05 1.59
CA LYS A 22 -6.36 27.75 0.51
C LYS A 22 -6.99 26.74 -0.46
N LEU A 23 -8.15 27.08 -1.03
CA LEU A 23 -8.90 26.19 -1.91
C LEU A 23 -8.06 25.56 -3.03
N ASP A 24 -7.25 26.36 -3.73
CA ASP A 24 -6.43 25.86 -4.85
C ASP A 24 -5.36 24.87 -4.37
N GLU A 25 -4.75 25.12 -3.20
CA GLU A 25 -3.77 24.22 -2.59
C GLU A 25 -4.43 22.94 -2.07
N ALA A 26 -5.64 23.04 -1.51
CA ALA A 26 -6.41 21.87 -1.07
C ALA A 26 -6.72 20.94 -2.24
N ILE A 27 -7.09 21.49 -3.41
CA ILE A 27 -7.34 20.70 -4.63
C ILE A 27 -6.08 19.95 -5.07
N GLU A 28 -4.91 20.60 -5.08
CA GLU A 28 -3.66 19.96 -5.47
C GLU A 28 -3.20 18.90 -4.46
N LEU A 29 -3.34 19.17 -3.17
CA LEU A 29 -3.09 18.19 -2.10
C LEU A 29 -4.01 16.98 -2.24
N PHE A 30 -5.29 17.18 -2.55
CA PHE A 30 -6.25 16.09 -2.74
C PHE A 30 -5.90 15.23 -3.95
N LYS A 31 -5.54 15.85 -5.09
CA LYS A 31 -5.04 15.13 -6.28
C LYS A 31 -3.81 14.29 -5.93
N LYS A 32 -2.84 14.87 -5.23
CA LYS A 32 -1.65 14.14 -4.78
C LYS A 32 -2.01 12.98 -3.84
N GLY A 33 -2.94 13.20 -2.92
CA GLY A 33 -3.44 12.16 -2.00
C GLY A 33 -4.08 10.97 -2.72
N ILE A 34 -4.85 11.23 -3.79
CA ILE A 34 -5.42 10.17 -4.64
C ILE A 34 -4.32 9.33 -5.30
N GLU A 35 -3.30 9.97 -5.87
CA GLU A 35 -2.21 9.26 -6.56
C GLU A 35 -1.36 8.42 -5.59
N LEU A 36 -1.04 8.97 -4.41
CA LEU A 36 -0.34 8.21 -3.37
C LEU A 36 -1.17 7.03 -2.86
N SER A 37 -2.48 7.24 -2.66
CA SER A 37 -3.39 6.17 -2.23
C SER A 37 -3.45 5.03 -3.25
N LYS A 38 -3.50 5.35 -4.56
CA LYS A 38 -3.42 4.34 -5.63
C LYS A 38 -2.10 3.58 -5.58
N ALA A 39 -0.98 4.28 -5.34
CA ALA A 39 0.33 3.64 -5.21
C ALA A 39 0.38 2.66 -4.02
N CYS A 40 -0.12 3.06 -2.85
CA CYS A 40 -0.22 2.18 -1.67
C CYS A 40 -1.07 0.93 -1.96
N ILE A 41 -2.25 1.10 -2.56
CA ILE A 41 -3.13 -0.03 -2.89
C ILE A 41 -2.45 -0.99 -3.85
N ARG A 42 -1.74 -0.48 -4.86
CA ARG A 42 -1.00 -1.32 -5.82
C ARG A 42 0.08 -2.14 -5.13
N GLU A 43 0.88 -1.50 -4.28
CA GLU A 43 1.95 -2.16 -3.53
C GLU A 43 1.38 -3.26 -2.62
N LEU A 44 0.35 -2.96 -1.83
CA LEU A 44 -0.32 -3.95 -0.97
C LEU A 44 -0.83 -5.16 -1.76
N LYS A 45 -1.37 -4.92 -2.96
CA LYS A 45 -1.88 -5.98 -3.83
C LYS A 45 -0.75 -6.87 -4.35
N GLU A 46 0.39 -6.29 -4.71
CA GLU A 46 1.58 -7.03 -5.13
C GLU A 46 2.14 -7.87 -3.98
N GLN A 47 2.31 -7.28 -2.80
CA GLN A 47 2.85 -7.99 -1.63
C GLN A 47 1.91 -9.11 -1.17
N LYS A 48 0.59 -8.91 -1.22
CA LYS A 48 -0.39 -9.97 -0.95
C LYS A 48 -0.27 -11.13 -1.95
N GLY A 49 -0.01 -10.84 -3.24
CA GLY A 49 0.24 -11.86 -4.25
C GLY A 49 1.43 -12.74 -3.90
N LYS A 50 2.56 -12.12 -3.54
CA LYS A 50 3.78 -12.83 -3.12
C LYS A 50 3.54 -13.72 -1.90
N ILE A 51 2.81 -13.23 -0.89
CA ILE A 51 2.45 -14.04 0.29
C ILE A 51 1.58 -15.24 -0.10
N SER A 52 0.65 -15.07 -1.04
CA SER A 52 -0.18 -16.17 -1.54
C SER A 52 0.68 -17.25 -2.20
N GLU A 53 1.60 -16.85 -3.09
CA GLU A 53 2.52 -17.78 -3.77
C GLU A 53 3.38 -18.57 -2.77
N LEU A 54 3.95 -17.89 -1.78
CA LEU A 54 4.74 -18.54 -0.71
C LEU A 54 3.89 -19.49 0.14
N THR A 55 2.62 -19.16 0.36
CA THR A 55 1.69 -20.03 1.11
C THR A 55 1.37 -21.29 0.32
N ASP A 56 1.14 -21.15 -0.99
CA ASP A 56 0.89 -22.29 -1.89
C ASP A 56 2.14 -23.18 -2.01
N GLU A 57 3.33 -22.58 -2.11
CA GLU A 57 4.60 -23.32 -2.10
C GLU A 57 4.79 -24.11 -0.80
N MET A 58 4.55 -23.48 0.35
CA MET A 58 4.61 -24.15 1.65
C MET A 58 3.62 -25.31 1.74
N LYS A 59 2.39 -25.14 1.23
CA LYS A 59 1.38 -26.20 1.19
C LYS A 59 1.85 -27.38 0.36
N ASN A 60 2.36 -27.14 -0.84
CA ASN A 60 2.87 -28.20 -1.72
C ASN A 60 4.02 -28.97 -1.04
N LEU A 61 4.96 -28.26 -0.39
CA LEU A 61 6.04 -28.88 0.38
C LEU A 61 5.50 -29.78 1.50
N THR A 62 4.46 -29.37 2.22
CA THR A 62 3.86 -30.20 3.28
C THR A 62 3.12 -31.43 2.74
N GLU A 63 2.56 -31.35 1.54
CA GLU A 63 1.94 -32.50 0.86
C GLU A 63 3.00 -33.49 0.36
N GLU A 64 4.12 -32.99 -0.19
CA GLU A 64 5.25 -33.83 -0.62
C GLU A 64 5.97 -34.55 0.54
N LEU A 65 5.94 -33.95 1.74
CA LEU A 65 6.54 -34.52 2.96
C LEU A 65 5.63 -35.50 3.71
N GLN A 66 4.43 -35.84 3.18
CA GLN A 66 3.63 -36.94 3.70
C GLN A 66 4.35 -38.27 3.42
N ILE A 67 5.31 -38.60 4.29
CA ILE A 67 5.86 -39.95 4.44
C ILE A 67 4.84 -40.73 5.25
N ASP A 68 4.29 -41.78 4.65
CA ASP A 68 3.43 -42.79 5.29
C ASP A 68 4.03 -43.31 6.63
#